data_AF-A0A8H4GSD4-F1
#
_entry.id   AF-A0A8H4GSD4-F1
#
_cell.length_a   1.000
_cell.length_b   1.000
_cell.length_c   1.000
_cell.angle_alpha   90.00
_cell.angle_beta   90.00
_cell.angle_gamma   90.00
#
_symmetry.space_group_name_H-M   'P 1'
#
loop_
_entity.id
_entity.type
_entity.pdbx_description
1 polymer ?
#
loop_
_entity_poly.entity_id
_entity_poly.type
_entity_poly.pdbx_seq_one_letter_code
_entity_poly.pdbx_strand_id
1 'polypeptide(L)'
;MSYPHVRLHIAENSAITWNDDYSSLETADLEHLLQQCRHSLASLEAELTRRNVPTYPISTGKADKCFEAMERLVLRVKLTGRLDNKAVENVHVAMHTLKNPTTDLKTQAYQRFIFDILRLYGRDLFLACVGSLGKHKMANMNDDDRLGLLYLLKQKGQRLKVDELLQFAVEYQVPFFDGNIS
;
A
#
# COMPACT_ATOMS: atom_id res chain seq x y z
N MET A 1 8.51 -30.69 -8.75
CA MET A 1 7.18 -30.05 -8.72
C MET A 1 7.13 -29.03 -9.84
N SER A 2 6.24 -29.20 -10.82
CA SER A 2 6.05 -28.24 -11.91
C SER A 2 5.18 -27.11 -11.39
N TYR A 3 5.76 -25.94 -11.17
CA TYR A 3 4.99 -24.73 -10.87
C TYR A 3 4.24 -24.30 -12.12
N PRO A 4 3.02 -23.74 -12.03
CA PRO A 4 2.40 -23.11 -13.19
C PRO A 4 3.24 -21.91 -13.65
N HIS A 5 3.67 -21.93 -14.92
CA HIS A 5 4.33 -20.79 -15.57
C HIS A 5 3.42 -20.23 -16.65
N VAL A 6 3.35 -18.89 -16.76
CA VAL A 6 2.71 -18.21 -17.87
C VAL A 6 3.72 -18.13 -19.02
N ARG A 7 3.40 -18.72 -20.17
CA ARG A 7 4.13 -18.51 -21.45
C ARG A 7 3.36 -17.48 -22.26
N LEU A 8 4.06 -16.45 -22.74
CA LEU A 8 3.52 -15.43 -23.63
C LEU A 8 4.08 -15.70 -25.03
N HIS A 9 3.21 -15.69 -26.05
CA HIS A 9 3.57 -16.10 -27.41
C HIS A 9 3.65 -14.87 -28.32
N ILE A 10 4.81 -14.60 -28.90
CA ILE A 10 5.01 -13.43 -29.77
C ILE A 10 4.59 -13.74 -31.21
N ALA A 11 4.94 -14.93 -31.70
CA ALA A 11 4.69 -15.41 -33.05
C ALA A 11 4.52 -16.94 -33.03
N GLU A 12 4.18 -17.56 -34.18
CA GLU A 12 3.84 -18.99 -34.28
C GLU A 12 4.84 -19.96 -33.63
N ASN A 13 6.11 -19.56 -33.44
CA ASN A 13 7.14 -20.39 -32.81
C ASN A 13 8.00 -19.69 -31.75
N SER A 14 7.62 -18.49 -31.29
CA SER A 14 8.39 -17.72 -30.31
C SER A 14 7.60 -17.56 -29.01
N ALA A 15 8.08 -18.18 -27.94
CA ALA A 15 7.50 -18.07 -26.61
C ALA A 15 8.51 -17.43 -25.65
N ILE A 16 8.02 -16.54 -24.80
CA ILE A 16 8.81 -15.86 -23.78
C ILE A 16 8.26 -16.22 -22.41
N THR A 17 9.18 -16.52 -21.51
CA THR A 17 8.92 -16.67 -20.09
C THR A 17 9.08 -15.34 -19.37
N TRP A 18 8.30 -15.13 -18.30
CA TRP A 18 8.21 -13.86 -17.59
C TRP A 18 9.55 -13.33 -17.03
N ASN A 19 10.55 -14.20 -16.89
CA ASN A 19 11.90 -13.91 -16.38
C ASN A 19 12.97 -13.80 -17.48
N ASP A 20 12.60 -13.87 -18.75
CA ASP A 20 13.54 -13.70 -19.85
C ASP A 20 13.92 -12.22 -20.02
N ASP A 21 15.12 -12.00 -20.54
CA ASP A 21 15.54 -10.68 -20.99
C ASP A 21 14.82 -10.32 -22.30
N TYR A 22 14.33 -9.08 -22.38
CA TYR A 22 13.61 -8.55 -23.53
C TYR A 22 14.53 -7.75 -24.48
N SER A 23 15.83 -7.65 -24.18
CA SER A 23 16.80 -6.84 -24.92
C SER A 23 16.97 -7.23 -26.39
N SER A 24 16.65 -8.49 -26.75
CA SER A 24 16.77 -9.02 -28.11
C SER A 24 15.49 -8.92 -28.95
N LEU A 25 14.43 -8.30 -28.44
CA LEU A 25 13.14 -8.23 -29.12
C LEU A 25 12.97 -6.94 -29.91
N GLU A 26 12.27 -7.05 -31.03
CA GLU A 26 11.88 -5.89 -31.82
C GLU A 26 10.76 -5.10 -31.11
N THR A 27 10.69 -3.79 -31.37
CA THR A 27 9.66 -2.93 -30.78
C THR A 27 8.24 -3.44 -31.06
N ALA A 28 7.98 -3.97 -32.26
CA ALA A 28 6.69 -4.53 -32.63
C ALA A 28 6.32 -5.77 -31.78
N ASP A 29 7.29 -6.60 -31.47
CA ASP A 29 7.12 -7.78 -30.61
C ASP A 29 6.80 -7.37 -29.16
N LEU A 30 7.48 -6.33 -28.66
CA LEU A 30 7.20 -5.76 -27.33
C LEU A 30 5.80 -5.16 -27.24
N GLU A 31 5.35 -4.45 -28.28
CA GLU A 31 3.99 -3.92 -28.35
C GLU A 31 2.95 -5.04 -28.39
N HIS A 32 3.22 -6.10 -29.16
CA HIS A 32 2.35 -7.27 -29.22
C HIS A 32 2.25 -7.99 -27.87
N LEU A 33 3.39 -8.22 -27.20
CA LEU A 33 3.45 -8.79 -25.85
C LEU A 33 2.68 -7.94 -24.85
N LEU A 34 2.87 -6.62 -24.87
CA LEU A 34 2.15 -5.70 -23.97
C LEU A 34 0.64 -5.79 -24.20
N GLN A 35 0.20 -5.86 -25.47
CA GLN A 35 -1.20 -6.02 -25.81
C GLN A 35 -1.77 -7.35 -25.31
N GLN A 36 -1.04 -8.46 -25.47
CA GLN A 36 -1.44 -9.77 -24.96
C GLN A 36 -1.53 -9.80 -23.43
N CYS A 37 -0.58 -9.19 -22.73
CA CYS A 37 -0.61 -9.04 -21.28
C CYS A 37 -1.84 -8.26 -20.82
N ARG A 38 -2.17 -7.16 -21.51
CA ARG A 38 -3.36 -6.35 -21.21
C ARG A 38 -4.64 -7.14 -21.43
N HIS A 39 -4.77 -7.88 -22.53
CA HIS A 39 -5.95 -8.72 -22.78
C HIS A 39 -6.08 -9.85 -21.76
N SER A 40 -4.96 -10.51 -21.42
CA SER A 40 -4.94 -11.58 -20.42
C SER A 40 -5.34 -11.05 -19.05
N LEU A 41 -4.78 -9.90 -18.65
CA LEU A 41 -5.14 -9.22 -17.40
C LEU A 41 -6.64 -8.87 -17.40
N ALA A 42 -7.15 -8.23 -18.45
CA ALA A 42 -8.56 -7.84 -18.54
C ALA A 42 -9.50 -9.07 -18.49
N SER A 43 -9.12 -10.17 -19.13
CA SER A 43 -9.90 -11.42 -19.07
C SER A 43 -9.91 -12.03 -17.66
N LEU A 44 -8.76 -12.03 -16.98
CA LEU A 44 -8.65 -12.49 -15.59
C LEU A 44 -9.45 -11.59 -14.64
N GLU A 45 -9.36 -10.26 -14.79
CA GLU A 45 -10.13 -9.29 -14.00
C GLU A 45 -11.64 -9.47 -14.21
N ALA A 46 -12.09 -9.68 -15.45
CA ALA A 46 -13.48 -9.94 -15.77
C ALA A 46 -13.98 -11.25 -15.13
N GLU A 47 -13.17 -12.31 -15.17
CA GLU A 47 -13.52 -13.60 -14.58
C GLU A 47 -13.55 -13.53 -13.04
N LEU A 48 -12.62 -12.81 -12.43
CA LEU A 48 -12.62 -12.58 -10.98
C LEU A 48 -13.83 -11.76 -10.56
N THR A 49 -14.19 -10.73 -11.33
CA THR A 49 -15.42 -9.93 -11.15
C THR A 49 -16.65 -10.83 -11.23
N ARG A 50 -16.75 -11.69 -12.25
CA ARG A 50 -17.85 -12.65 -12.43
C ARG A 50 -18.00 -13.59 -11.24
N ARG A 51 -16.88 -13.98 -10.60
CA ARG A 51 -16.86 -14.85 -9.42
C ARG A 51 -17.10 -14.11 -8.10
N ASN A 52 -17.37 -12.80 -8.13
CA ASN A 52 -17.40 -11.94 -6.95
C ASN A 52 -16.12 -12.06 -6.10
N VAL A 53 -14.99 -12.39 -6.74
CA VAL A 53 -13.69 -12.34 -6.08
C VAL A 53 -13.27 -10.88 -6.12
N PRO A 54 -13.05 -10.24 -4.96
CA PRO A 54 -12.63 -8.85 -4.94
C PRO A 54 -11.31 -8.70 -5.72
N THR A 55 -11.40 -8.12 -6.91
CA THR A 55 -10.24 -7.63 -7.66
C THR A 55 -9.88 -6.29 -7.07
N TYR A 56 -8.80 -6.26 -6.32
CA TYR A 56 -8.28 -5.01 -5.80
C TYR A 56 -7.49 -4.32 -6.91
N PRO A 57 -7.58 -2.98 -7.01
CA PRO A 57 -6.80 -2.24 -8.00
C PRO A 57 -5.34 -2.65 -7.90
N ILE A 58 -4.72 -2.83 -9.07
CA ILE A 58 -3.28 -3.03 -9.19
C ILE A 58 -2.61 -1.98 -8.31
N SER A 59 -1.84 -2.44 -7.33
CA SER A 59 -1.02 -1.57 -6.50
C SER A 59 -0.27 -0.64 -7.43
N THR A 60 -0.60 0.65 -7.39
CA THR A 60 0.16 1.62 -8.13
C THR A 60 1.59 1.55 -7.59
N GLY A 61 2.61 1.74 -8.42
CA GLY A 61 4.00 1.74 -7.94
C GLY A 61 4.25 2.78 -6.82
N LYS A 62 3.31 3.72 -6.59
CA LYS A 62 3.32 4.62 -5.44
C LYS A 62 2.85 3.95 -4.14
N ALA A 63 1.80 3.12 -4.16
CA ALA A 63 1.33 2.39 -2.99
C ALA A 63 2.42 1.45 -2.47
N ASP A 64 3.11 0.71 -3.35
CA ASP A 64 4.25 -0.14 -2.96
C ASP A 64 5.38 0.68 -2.33
N LYS A 65 5.79 1.80 -2.95
CA LYS A 65 6.79 2.72 -2.38
C LYS A 65 6.38 3.30 -1.02
N CYS A 66 5.08 3.41 -0.75
CA CYS A 66 4.58 3.82 0.55
C CYS A 66 4.69 2.70 1.56
N PHE A 67 4.34 1.49 1.18
CA PHE A 67 4.50 0.30 2.03
C PHE A 67 5.98 0.05 2.37
N GLU A 68 6.89 0.14 1.40
CA GLU A 68 8.34 0.05 1.61
C GLU A 68 8.86 1.14 2.56
N ALA A 69 8.26 2.33 2.55
CA ALA A 69 8.62 3.38 3.50
C ALA A 69 8.23 3.00 4.94
N MET A 70 7.09 2.32 5.11
CA MET A 70 6.69 1.77 6.41
C MET A 70 7.63 0.66 6.86
N GLU A 71 7.97 -0.28 5.97
CA GLU A 71 8.92 -1.36 6.29
C GLU A 71 10.28 -0.81 6.76
N ARG A 72 10.77 0.25 6.10
CA ARG A 72 12.01 0.92 6.51
C ARG A 72 11.89 1.60 7.88
N LEU A 73 10.76 2.24 8.19
CA LEU A 73 10.53 2.83 9.50
C LEU A 73 10.47 1.74 10.57
N VAL A 74 9.69 0.68 10.35
CA VAL A 74 9.55 -0.45 11.27
C VAL A 74 10.90 -1.10 11.53
N LEU A 75 11.69 -1.36 10.48
CA LEU A 75 13.04 -1.90 10.62
C LEU A 75 13.93 -0.98 11.47
N ARG A 76 13.90 0.34 11.22
CA ARG A 76 14.64 1.31 12.03
C ARG A 76 14.22 1.26 13.49
N VAL A 77 12.92 1.19 13.77
CA VAL A 77 12.39 1.09 15.13
C VAL A 77 12.87 -0.20 15.79
N LYS A 78 12.78 -1.36 15.12
CA LYS A 78 13.30 -2.64 15.63
C LYS A 78 14.78 -2.57 15.99
N LEU A 79 15.58 -1.92 15.13
CA LEU A 79 17.03 -1.87 15.30
C LEU A 79 17.47 -0.85 16.37
N THR A 80 16.71 0.22 16.57
CA THR A 80 17.15 1.35 17.39
C THR A 80 16.31 1.58 18.64
N GLY A 81 15.15 0.93 18.75
CA GLY A 81 14.19 1.13 19.84
C GLY A 81 13.62 2.54 19.89
N ARG A 82 13.69 3.34 18.81
CA ARG A 82 13.24 4.73 18.79
C ARG A 82 12.65 5.16 17.45
N LEU A 83 11.69 6.08 17.50
CA LEU A 83 11.27 6.87 16.35
C LEU A 83 12.23 8.05 16.14
N ASP A 84 12.49 8.39 14.89
CA ASP A 84 13.26 9.60 14.58
C ASP A 84 12.39 10.87 14.73
N ASN A 85 13.05 12.02 14.87
CA ASN A 85 12.37 13.29 15.11
C ASN A 85 11.33 13.63 14.03
N LYS A 86 11.59 13.24 12.77
CA LYS A 86 10.67 13.49 11.66
C LYS A 86 9.42 12.61 11.78
N ALA A 87 9.59 11.34 12.13
CA ALA A 87 8.47 10.44 12.40
C ALA A 87 7.64 10.93 13.58
N VAL A 88 8.29 11.38 14.67
CA VAL A 88 7.61 11.97 15.84
C VAL A 88 6.81 13.23 15.45
N GLU A 89 7.39 14.13 14.66
CA GLU A 89 6.68 15.31 14.15
C GLU A 89 5.45 14.92 13.30
N ASN A 90 5.61 13.95 12.40
CA ASN A 90 4.50 13.43 11.60
C ASN A 90 3.37 12.85 12.45
N VAL A 91 3.71 12.13 13.52
CA VAL A 91 2.73 11.57 14.47
C VAL A 91 1.99 12.69 15.19
N HIS A 92 2.68 13.71 15.68
CA HIS A 92 2.03 14.88 16.31
C HIS A 92 1.09 15.61 15.35
N VAL A 93 1.50 15.81 14.08
CA VAL A 93 0.65 16.41 13.05
C VAL A 93 -0.60 15.56 12.79
N ALA A 94 -0.44 14.23 12.70
CA ALA A 94 -1.56 13.32 12.52
C ALA A 94 -2.55 13.38 13.70
N MET A 95 -2.02 13.37 14.93
CA MET A 95 -2.82 13.45 16.16
C MET A 95 -3.55 14.78 16.28
N HIS A 96 -2.88 15.90 15.96
CA HIS A 96 -3.52 17.20 15.90
C HIS A 96 -4.63 17.23 14.84
N THR A 97 -4.42 16.61 13.69
CA THR A 97 -5.41 16.57 12.60
C THR A 97 -6.61 15.69 12.95
N LEU A 98 -6.42 14.58 13.68
CA LEU A 98 -7.54 13.75 14.14
C LEU A 98 -8.44 14.50 15.13
N LYS A 99 -7.86 15.33 16.02
CA LYS A 99 -8.60 16.04 17.07
C LYS A 99 -9.32 17.30 16.57
N ASN A 100 -8.84 17.90 15.49
CA ASN A 100 -9.32 19.20 15.03
C ASN A 100 -9.95 19.11 13.63
N PRO A 101 -11.29 19.25 13.52
CA PRO A 101 -11.96 19.36 12.24
C PRO A 101 -11.41 20.53 11.42
N THR A 102 -11.34 20.35 10.10
CA THR A 102 -10.78 21.33 9.17
C THR A 102 -11.72 21.55 7.98
N THR A 103 -11.70 22.75 7.42
CA THR A 103 -12.41 23.10 6.19
C THR A 103 -11.55 22.94 4.95
N ASP A 104 -10.23 22.75 5.10
CA ASP A 104 -9.32 22.53 3.97
C ASP A 104 -9.51 21.14 3.36
N LEU A 105 -9.84 21.08 2.08
CA LEU A 105 -10.14 19.83 1.37
C LEU A 105 -8.98 18.82 1.43
N LYS A 106 -7.72 19.29 1.32
CA LYS A 106 -6.55 18.39 1.38
C LYS A 106 -6.36 17.82 2.78
N THR A 107 -6.54 18.64 3.81
CA THR A 107 -6.45 18.19 5.19
C THR A 107 -7.63 17.29 5.56
N GLN A 108 -8.83 17.52 5.01
CA GLN A 108 -9.96 16.58 5.16
C GLN A 108 -9.68 15.22 4.52
N ALA A 109 -9.14 15.20 3.30
CA ALA A 109 -8.77 13.95 2.63
C ALA A 109 -7.71 13.18 3.43
N TYR A 110 -6.71 13.89 3.96
CA TYR A 110 -5.72 13.33 4.87
C TYR A 110 -6.36 12.79 6.16
N GLN A 111 -7.22 13.58 6.82
CA GLN A 111 -7.91 13.22 8.07
C GLN A 111 -8.76 11.95 7.90
N ARG A 112 -9.57 11.87 6.84
CA ARG A 112 -10.37 10.68 6.52
C ARG A 112 -9.48 9.46 6.32
N PHE A 113 -8.40 9.61 5.56
CA PHE A 113 -7.53 8.49 5.26
C PHE A 113 -6.80 7.94 6.49
N ILE A 114 -6.25 8.80 7.35
CA ILE A 114 -5.60 8.35 8.59
C ILE A 114 -6.60 7.78 9.59
N PHE A 115 -7.84 8.28 9.58
CA PHE A 115 -8.93 7.71 10.37
C PHE A 115 -9.29 6.30 9.90
N ASP A 116 -9.39 6.07 8.59
CA ASP A 116 -9.65 4.74 8.05
C ASP A 116 -8.53 3.75 8.40
N ILE A 117 -7.27 4.17 8.33
CA ILE A 117 -6.14 3.33 8.75
C ILE A 117 -6.25 2.99 10.24
N LEU A 118 -6.50 3.99 11.09
CA LEU A 118 -6.62 3.79 12.53
C LEU A 118 -7.75 2.82 12.87
N ARG A 119 -8.92 3.03 12.25
CA ARG A 119 -10.14 2.23 12.47
C ARG A 119 -9.99 0.79 11.99
N LEU A 120 -9.39 0.58 10.81
CA LEU A 120 -9.33 -0.74 10.18
C LEU A 120 -8.16 -1.60 10.65
N TYR A 121 -7.03 -0.96 10.98
CA TYR A 121 -5.77 -1.67 11.17
C TYR A 121 -5.14 -1.50 12.55
N GLY A 122 -5.64 -0.54 13.34
CA GLY A 122 -5.19 -0.29 14.69
C GLY A 122 -4.05 0.73 14.79
N ARG A 123 -3.65 0.97 16.04
CA ARG A 123 -2.74 2.07 16.41
C ARG A 123 -1.29 1.85 15.98
N ASP A 124 -0.86 0.61 15.97
CA ASP A 124 0.46 0.16 15.51
C ASP A 124 0.66 0.47 14.02
N LEU A 125 -0.29 0.06 13.18
CA LEU A 125 -0.24 0.31 11.74
C LEU A 125 -0.54 1.76 11.40
N PHE A 126 -1.38 2.44 12.18
CA PHE A 126 -1.52 3.89 12.10
C PHE A 126 -0.16 4.58 12.28
N LEU A 127 0.60 4.25 13.34
CA LEU A 127 1.90 4.85 13.59
C LEU A 127 2.91 4.58 12.47
N ALA A 128 3.02 3.33 12.02
CA ALA A 128 3.90 2.98 10.91
C ALA A 128 3.57 3.81 9.67
N CYS A 129 2.28 4.00 9.39
CA CYS A 129 1.79 4.73 8.23
C CYS A 129 2.06 6.23 8.33
N VAL A 130 1.60 6.90 9.40
CA VAL A 130 1.75 8.36 9.53
C VAL A 130 3.21 8.76 9.76
N GLY A 131 3.97 7.98 10.54
CA GLY A 131 5.38 8.25 10.81
C GLY A 131 6.23 8.19 9.55
N SER A 132 5.95 7.23 8.64
CA SER A 132 6.75 7.03 7.43
C SER A 132 6.35 7.94 6.26
N LEU A 133 5.07 8.27 6.13
CA LEU A 133 4.55 9.00 4.98
C LEU A 133 4.35 10.50 5.25
N GLY A 134 3.90 10.84 6.46
CA GLY A 134 3.56 12.21 6.85
C GLY A 134 2.37 12.80 6.08
N LYS A 135 1.92 13.99 6.54
CA LYS A 135 0.75 14.69 5.99
C LYS A 135 0.87 14.97 4.50
N HIS A 136 2.00 15.52 4.05
CA HIS A 136 2.17 15.95 2.67
C HIS A 136 1.98 14.80 1.68
N LYS A 137 2.56 13.62 1.96
CA LYS A 137 2.46 12.47 1.04
C LYS A 137 1.05 11.90 1.03
N MET A 138 0.45 11.71 2.21
CA MET A 138 -0.90 11.12 2.34
C MET A 138 -2.03 12.03 1.81
N ALA A 139 -1.91 13.35 2.01
CA ALA A 139 -2.87 14.32 1.49
C ALA A 139 -2.89 14.36 -0.05
N ASN A 140 -1.73 14.15 -0.69
CA ASN A 140 -1.57 14.20 -2.14
C ASN A 140 -1.71 12.82 -2.84
N MET A 141 -2.02 11.75 -2.11
CA MET A 141 -2.41 10.48 -2.74
C MET A 141 -3.72 10.65 -3.50
N ASN A 142 -3.83 10.03 -4.67
CA ASN A 142 -5.13 9.85 -5.32
C ASN A 142 -5.87 8.66 -4.69
N ASP A 143 -7.12 8.43 -5.09
CA ASP A 143 -7.94 7.40 -4.47
C ASP A 143 -7.46 5.98 -4.79
N ASP A 144 -6.91 5.75 -5.99
CA ASP A 144 -6.30 4.47 -6.35
C ASP A 144 -5.07 4.14 -5.50
N ASP A 145 -4.19 5.13 -5.25
CA ASP A 145 -3.02 5.00 -4.38
C ASP A 145 -3.44 4.69 -2.94
N ARG A 146 -4.51 5.34 -2.45
CA ARG A 146 -5.07 5.10 -1.11
C ARG A 146 -5.63 3.69 -1.00
N LEU A 147 -6.46 3.27 -1.96
CA LEU A 147 -7.03 1.93 -2.00
C LEU A 147 -5.96 0.86 -2.12
N GLY A 148 -4.95 1.06 -2.97
CA GLY A 148 -3.80 0.19 -3.10
C GLY A 148 -3.03 0.05 -1.79
N LEU A 149 -2.82 1.15 -1.06
CA LEU A 149 -2.14 1.11 0.23
C LEU A 149 -2.97 0.38 1.30
N LEU A 150 -4.29 0.62 1.37
CA LEU A 150 -5.18 -0.12 2.26
C LEU A 150 -5.15 -1.61 1.94
N TYR A 151 -5.14 -1.99 0.66
CA TYR A 151 -5.03 -3.37 0.24
C TYR A 151 -3.70 -4.00 0.69
N LEU A 152 -2.58 -3.32 0.51
CA LEU A 152 -1.27 -3.79 0.98
C LEU A 152 -1.23 -3.95 2.50
N LEU A 153 -1.82 -3.02 3.26
CA LEU A 153 -1.95 -3.14 4.71
C LEU A 153 -2.80 -4.35 5.12
N LYS A 154 -3.88 -4.64 4.41
CA LYS A 154 -4.70 -5.84 4.65
C LYS A 154 -3.91 -7.13 4.41
N GLN A 155 -3.14 -7.20 3.34
CA GLN A 155 -2.41 -8.41 2.93
C GLN A 155 -1.12 -8.64 3.74
N LYS A 156 -0.37 -7.57 3.97
CA LYS A 156 1.02 -7.63 4.46
C LYS A 156 1.21 -6.89 5.78
N GLY A 157 0.19 -6.24 6.33
CA GLY A 157 0.29 -5.38 7.52
C GLY A 157 0.84 -6.09 8.75
N GLN A 158 0.65 -7.40 8.88
CA GLN A 158 1.25 -8.18 9.97
C GLN A 158 2.78 -8.06 10.03
N ARG A 159 3.46 -7.86 8.89
CA ARG A 159 4.92 -7.67 8.83
C ARG A 159 5.39 -6.36 9.46
N LEU A 160 4.51 -5.37 9.53
CA LEU A 160 4.77 -4.06 10.08
C LEU A 160 4.51 -4.00 11.59
N LYS A 161 3.88 -5.03 12.17
CA LYS A 161 3.56 -5.06 13.60
C LYS A 161 4.78 -5.44 14.43
N VAL A 162 5.08 -4.58 15.39
CA VAL A 162 6.18 -4.74 16.35
C VAL A 162 5.76 -4.13 17.68
N ASP A 163 6.22 -4.72 18.78
CA ASP A 163 5.79 -4.33 20.12
C ASP A 163 6.19 -2.88 20.46
N GLU A 164 7.33 -2.43 19.94
CA GLU A 164 7.82 -1.06 20.12
C GLU A 164 6.86 -0.03 19.52
N LEU A 165 6.25 -0.32 18.36
CA LEU A 165 5.25 0.58 17.78
C LEU A 165 3.99 0.63 18.63
N LEU A 166 3.60 -0.47 19.27
CA LEU A 166 2.47 -0.44 20.20
C LEU A 166 2.79 0.39 21.44
N GLN A 167 4.01 0.30 21.97
CA GLN A 167 4.47 1.15 23.08
C GLN A 167 4.44 2.64 22.69
N PHE A 168 4.97 2.99 21.52
CA PHE A 168 4.89 4.35 21.01
C PHE A 168 3.44 4.81 20.78
N ALA A 169 2.53 3.92 20.39
CA ALA A 169 1.13 4.28 20.24
C ALA A 169 0.51 4.71 21.57
N VAL A 170 0.93 4.09 22.67
CA VAL A 170 0.53 4.49 24.03
C VAL A 170 1.21 5.81 24.40
N GLU A 171 2.52 5.95 24.18
CA GLU A 171 3.28 7.17 24.48
C GLU A 171 2.70 8.41 23.80
N TYR A 172 2.38 8.32 22.50
CA TYR A 172 1.82 9.42 21.71
C TYR A 172 0.28 9.50 21.79
N GLN A 173 -0.34 8.75 22.71
CA GLN A 173 -1.78 8.79 22.99
C GLN A 173 -2.65 8.56 21.74
N VAL A 174 -2.23 7.62 20.89
CA VAL A 174 -3.01 7.23 19.71
C VAL A 174 -4.33 6.59 20.17
N PRO A 175 -5.50 7.01 19.65
CA PRO A 175 -6.80 6.59 20.16
C PRO A 175 -7.02 5.11 19.92
N PHE A 176 -7.65 4.43 20.88
CA PHE A 176 -8.12 3.06 20.68
C PHE A 176 -9.47 3.10 19.97
N PHE A 177 -9.62 2.29 18.92
CA PHE A 177 -10.91 2.03 18.30
C PHE A 177 -11.27 0.58 18.61
N ASP A 178 -12.06 0.39 19.66
CA ASP A 178 -12.84 -0.84 19.81
C ASP A 178 -13.95 -0.79 18.77
N GLY A 179 -14.10 -1.84 17.97
CA GLY A 179 -15.08 -1.95 16.87
C GLY A 179 -16.56 -1.89 17.28
N ASN A 180 -16.89 -1.38 18.47
CA ASN A 180 -18.25 -1.16 18.94
C ASN A 180 -18.70 0.26 18.57
N ILE A 181 -19.21 0.39 17.36
CA ILE A 181 -20.19 1.44 17.05
C ILE A 181 -21.55 0.76 17.13
N SER A 182 -22.22 0.97 18.27
CA SER A 182 -23.66 0.77 18.48
C SER A 182 -24.49 1.66 17.55
#